data_AF-A0A8S3VLQ6-F1
#
_entry.id   AF-A0A8S3VLQ6-F1
#
_cell.length_a   1.000
_cell.length_b   1.000
_cell.length_c   1.000
_cell.angle_alpha   90.00
_cell.angle_beta   90.00
_cell.angle_gamma   90.00
#
_symmetry.space_group_name_H-M   'P 1'
#
loop_
_entity.id
_entity.type
_entity.pdbx_description
1 polymer ?
#
loop_
_entity_poly.entity_id
_entity_poly.type
_entity_poly.pdbx_seq_one_letter_code
_entity_poly.pdbx_strand_id
1 'polypeptide(L)'
;MQLNLLSPVFVDDQFTTERQQVWRNFVQFDEYLNVEHIPEPTGPECYSCDTNFVIMKMPGSRMIMNLIEFRRAEFMDIVRQLRVKTEIDIDEEMPTDLFENAYSGCADIICLDAIKIIAAVNYEGCKNDFIHDFCNIQSFHLMESMAEDRRISVFQWALTNYLKIEDMADIDFKTLAGSLHATLWVYGSAISAICQMAELANNANDITWNFIDNGKEFF
;
A
#
# COMPACT_ATOMS: atom_id res chain seq x y z
N MET A 1 -1.97 -9.73 15.30
CA MET A 1 -0.73 -10.17 14.61
C MET A 1 -1.09 -11.12 13.48
N GLN A 2 -0.72 -10.75 12.24
CA GLN A 2 -0.28 -11.64 11.16
C GLN A 2 -1.19 -12.78 10.63
N LEU A 3 -2.38 -12.49 10.10
CA LEU A 3 -3.13 -13.50 9.32
C LEU A 3 -3.35 -13.24 7.85
N ASN A 4 -3.08 -12.02 7.42
CA ASN A 4 -2.93 -11.74 5.99
C ASN A 4 -1.63 -12.37 5.45
N LEU A 5 -0.71 -12.84 6.30
CA LEU A 5 0.51 -13.51 5.84
C LEU A 5 0.20 -14.66 4.89
N LEU A 6 -0.82 -15.49 5.13
CA LEU A 6 -1.05 -16.66 4.27
C LEU A 6 -1.88 -16.36 3.02
N SER A 7 -2.47 -15.17 2.87
CA SER A 7 -3.31 -14.87 1.70
C SER A 7 -2.60 -15.07 0.35
N PRO A 8 -1.29 -14.74 0.17
CA PRO A 8 -0.58 -14.98 -1.07
C PRO A 8 -0.46 -16.46 -1.45
N VAL A 9 -0.58 -17.38 -0.48
CA VAL A 9 -0.52 -18.83 -0.70
C VAL A 9 -1.76 -19.34 -1.44
N PHE A 10 -2.88 -18.62 -1.31
CA PHE A 10 -4.18 -18.99 -1.89
C PHE A 10 -4.48 -18.27 -3.22
N VAL A 11 -3.57 -17.42 -3.71
CA VAL A 11 -3.71 -16.77 -5.03
C VAL A 11 -3.27 -17.75 -6.11
N ASP A 12 -4.23 -18.23 -6.90
CA ASP A 12 -4.02 -19.16 -8.02
C ASP A 12 -3.88 -18.41 -9.34
N ASP A 13 -2.63 -18.17 -9.74
CA ASP A 13 -2.27 -17.63 -11.05
C ASP A 13 -0.90 -18.15 -11.53
N GLN A 14 -0.38 -17.55 -12.61
CA GLN A 14 0.88 -17.95 -13.24
C GLN A 14 2.12 -17.87 -12.32
N PHE A 15 2.06 -17.16 -11.18
CA PHE A 15 3.19 -16.98 -10.26
C PHE A 15 3.07 -17.81 -8.97
N THR A 16 2.11 -18.74 -8.90
CA THR A 16 1.84 -19.54 -7.70
C THR A 16 3.07 -20.26 -7.18
N THR A 17 3.87 -20.87 -8.06
CA THR A 17 5.05 -21.66 -7.67
C THR A 17 6.14 -20.76 -7.09
N GLU A 18 6.38 -19.62 -7.71
CA GLU A 18 7.36 -18.62 -7.32
C GLU A 18 6.99 -18.00 -5.96
N ARG A 19 5.72 -17.62 -5.76
CA ARG A 19 5.23 -17.12 -4.47
C ARG A 19 5.40 -18.14 -3.35
N GLN A 20 5.11 -19.41 -3.62
CA GLN A 20 5.32 -20.48 -2.64
C GLN A 20 6.80 -20.65 -2.29
N GLN A 21 7.70 -20.50 -3.28
CA GLN A 21 9.14 -20.54 -3.02
C GLN A 21 9.61 -19.35 -2.18
N VAL A 22 9.12 -18.14 -2.48
CA VAL A 22 9.40 -16.95 -1.66
C VAL A 22 8.89 -17.14 -0.23
N TRP A 23 7.69 -17.71 -0.03
CA TRP A 23 7.19 -18.09 1.29
C TRP A 23 8.09 -19.05 2.04
N ARG A 24 8.59 -20.09 1.37
CA ARG A 24 9.54 -21.05 1.96
C ARG A 24 10.86 -20.41 2.37
N ASN A 25 11.31 -19.39 1.64
CA ASN A 25 12.47 -18.62 2.03
C ASN A 25 12.15 -17.70 3.22
N PHE A 26 10.95 -17.11 3.25
CA PHE A 26 10.54 -16.21 4.33
C PHE A 26 10.46 -16.88 5.69
N VAL A 27 9.91 -18.10 5.76
CA VAL A 27 9.82 -18.86 7.03
C VAL A 27 11.18 -19.21 7.62
N GLN A 28 12.29 -19.00 6.90
CA GLN A 28 13.66 -19.18 7.42
C GLN A 28 14.18 -17.94 8.16
N PHE A 29 13.49 -16.79 8.08
CA PHE A 29 13.87 -15.61 8.84
C PHE A 29 13.21 -15.62 10.23
N ASP A 30 13.85 -16.31 11.17
CA ASP A 30 13.41 -16.41 12.57
C ASP A 30 13.19 -15.02 13.24
N GLU A 31 13.89 -13.99 12.76
CA GLU A 31 13.75 -12.61 13.23
C GLU A 31 12.38 -11.98 12.91
N TYR A 32 11.64 -12.52 11.93
CA TYR A 32 10.37 -11.95 11.46
C TYR A 32 9.16 -12.88 11.60
N LEU A 33 9.39 -14.20 11.62
CA LEU A 33 8.37 -15.24 11.72
C LEU A 33 8.65 -16.16 12.90
N ASN A 34 8.61 -15.59 14.11
CA ASN A 34 8.75 -16.38 15.33
C ASN A 34 7.42 -17.06 15.69
N VAL A 35 7.21 -18.25 15.14
CA VAL A 35 5.99 -19.07 15.37
C VAL A 35 5.80 -19.40 16.85
N GLU A 36 6.89 -19.49 17.63
CA GLU A 36 6.85 -19.76 19.07
C GLU A 36 6.26 -18.60 19.88
N HIS A 37 6.21 -17.39 19.30
CA HIS A 37 5.66 -16.19 19.94
C HIS A 37 4.30 -15.77 19.38
N ILE A 38 3.62 -16.65 18.63
CA ILE A 38 2.24 -16.40 18.21
C ILE A 38 1.34 -16.43 19.45
N PRO A 39 0.70 -15.30 19.82
CA PRO A 39 -0.20 -15.27 20.97
C PRO A 39 -1.41 -16.16 20.67
N GLU A 40 -1.87 -16.89 21.67
CA GLU A 40 -3.10 -17.68 21.56
C GLU A 40 -4.27 -16.79 21.10
N PRO A 41 -5.22 -17.30 20.29
CA PRO A 41 -6.35 -16.51 19.84
C PRO A 41 -7.18 -16.08 21.05
N THR A 42 -7.49 -14.79 21.16
CA THR A 42 -8.19 -14.21 22.31
C THR A 42 -9.72 -14.29 22.23
N GLY A 43 -10.29 -15.11 21.32
CA GLY A 43 -11.73 -15.22 21.12
C GLY A 43 -12.16 -16.36 20.17
N PRO A 44 -13.46 -16.46 19.79
CA PRO A 44 -13.98 -17.43 18.81
C PRO A 44 -13.52 -17.13 17.37
N GLU A 45 -12.87 -15.99 17.17
CA GLU A 45 -12.22 -15.60 15.93
C GLU A 45 -11.03 -16.55 15.72
N CYS A 46 -11.16 -17.44 14.74
CA CYS A 46 -9.99 -18.12 14.20
C CYS A 46 -9.01 -17.05 13.73
N TYR A 47 -7.74 -17.37 13.77
CA TYR A 47 -6.71 -16.58 13.13
C TYR A 47 -7.13 -16.13 11.69
N SER A 48 -7.94 -16.90 10.96
CA SER A 48 -8.40 -16.53 9.61
C SER A 48 -9.65 -15.64 9.53
N CYS A 49 -10.24 -15.19 10.64
CA CYS A 49 -11.62 -14.64 10.69
C CYS A 49 -11.70 -13.14 11.03
N ASP A 50 -10.81 -12.30 10.50
CA ASP A 50 -10.99 -10.85 10.56
C ASP A 50 -11.98 -10.40 9.46
N THR A 51 -13.02 -9.64 9.83
CA THR A 51 -14.00 -9.10 8.87
C THR A 51 -13.41 -8.03 7.95
N ASN A 52 -12.23 -7.49 8.27
CA ASN A 52 -11.49 -6.53 7.45
C ASN A 52 -10.38 -7.20 6.61
N PHE A 53 -10.61 -8.44 6.19
CA PHE A 53 -9.63 -9.21 5.44
C PHE A 53 -9.33 -8.59 4.07
N VAL A 54 -8.13 -8.04 3.92
CA VAL A 54 -7.59 -7.54 2.65
C VAL A 54 -6.76 -8.64 2.02
N ILE A 55 -7.18 -9.14 0.86
CA ILE A 55 -6.43 -10.17 0.12
C ILE A 55 -5.12 -9.58 -0.38
N MET A 56 -3.99 -10.11 0.11
CA MET A 56 -2.65 -9.74 -0.34
C MET A 56 -2.11 -10.80 -1.29
N LYS A 57 -1.45 -10.35 -2.37
CA LYS A 57 -0.87 -11.17 -3.42
C LYS A 57 0.61 -11.43 -3.24
N MET A 58 1.38 -10.51 -2.68
CA MET A 58 2.83 -10.68 -2.54
C MET A 58 3.19 -11.23 -1.16
N PRO A 59 3.95 -12.34 -1.07
CA PRO A 59 4.54 -12.79 0.18
C PRO A 59 5.33 -11.67 0.89
N GLY A 60 5.05 -11.44 2.17
CA GLY A 60 5.77 -10.44 2.97
C GLY A 60 5.44 -8.97 2.68
N SER A 61 4.47 -8.65 1.81
CA SER A 61 4.11 -7.25 1.47
C SER A 61 3.81 -6.40 2.70
N ARG A 62 2.90 -6.86 3.56
CA ARG A 62 2.57 -6.17 4.83
C ARG A 62 3.79 -5.94 5.71
N MET A 63 4.72 -6.89 5.74
CA MET A 63 5.91 -6.81 6.57
C MET A 63 6.87 -5.74 6.04
N ILE A 64 7.11 -5.72 4.72
CA ILE A 64 7.88 -4.66 4.05
C ILE A 64 7.26 -3.30 4.35
N MET A 65 5.94 -3.14 4.15
CA MET A 65 5.26 -1.87 4.40
C MET A 65 5.39 -1.40 5.85
N ASN A 66 5.22 -2.31 6.81
CA ASN A 66 5.36 -1.97 8.22
C ASN A 66 6.80 -1.57 8.58
N LEU A 67 7.80 -2.25 8.02
CA LEU A 67 9.20 -1.94 8.26
C LEU A 67 9.58 -0.57 7.67
N ILE A 68 9.10 -0.25 6.47
CA ILE A 68 9.30 1.07 5.86
C ILE A 68 8.57 2.15 6.67
N GLU A 69 7.39 1.88 7.21
CA GLU A 69 6.63 2.85 8.01
C GLU A 69 7.37 3.32 9.27
N PHE A 70 8.26 2.50 9.85
CA PHE A 70 9.12 2.94 10.97
C PHE A 70 10.06 4.10 10.60
N ARG A 71 10.37 4.27 9.31
CA ARG A 71 11.24 5.34 8.79
C ARG A 71 10.49 6.63 8.43
N ARG A 72 9.16 6.65 8.52
CA ARG A 72 8.33 7.80 8.15
C ARG A 72 8.73 9.07 8.89
N ALA A 73 8.92 9.00 10.21
CA ALA A 73 9.22 10.18 11.02
C ALA A 73 10.55 10.83 10.60
N GLU A 74 11.59 10.00 10.41
CA GLU A 74 12.92 10.43 9.97
C GLU A 74 12.85 11.12 8.60
N PHE A 75 12.14 10.51 7.63
CA PHE A 75 11.96 11.11 6.31
C PHE A 75 11.16 12.42 6.36
N MET A 76 10.06 12.46 7.12
CA MET A 76 9.23 13.66 7.21
C MET A 76 9.96 14.83 7.88
N ASP A 77 10.91 14.57 8.78
CA ASP A 77 11.77 15.62 9.34
C ASP A 77 12.72 16.21 8.29
N ILE A 78 13.24 15.39 7.38
CA ILE A 78 14.04 15.87 6.24
C ILE A 78 13.18 16.74 5.32
N VAL A 79 11.98 16.29 4.99
CA VAL A 79 11.00 17.05 4.19
C VAL A 79 10.68 18.40 4.83
N ARG A 80 10.45 18.44 6.15
CA ARG A 80 10.21 19.68 6.91
C ARG A 80 11.41 20.62 6.85
N GLN A 81 12.62 20.11 7.07
CA GLN A 81 13.83 20.92 6.99
C GLN A 81 14.05 21.49 5.59
N LEU A 82 13.74 20.73 4.54
CA LEU A 82 13.80 21.21 3.16
C LEU A 82 12.80 22.32 2.92
N ARG A 83 11.53 22.16 3.32
CA ARG A 83 10.49 23.20 3.20
C ARG A 83 10.91 24.51 3.86
N VAL A 84 11.47 24.45 5.07
CA VAL A 84 11.98 25.63 5.78
C VAL A 84 13.13 26.30 5.01
N LYS A 85 14.05 25.52 4.43
CA LYS A 85 15.17 26.05 3.65
C LYS A 85 14.74 26.69 2.33
N THR A 86 13.66 26.20 1.73
CA THR A 86 13.13 26.69 0.45
C THR A 86 11.96 27.67 0.63
N GLU A 87 11.65 28.06 1.87
CA GLU A 87 10.57 29.00 2.21
C GLU A 87 9.19 28.58 1.66
N ILE A 88 8.93 27.28 1.56
CA ILE A 88 7.62 26.73 1.14
C ILE A 88 6.72 26.64 2.37
N ASP A 89 5.51 27.19 2.26
CA ASP A 89 4.52 27.10 3.34
C ASP A 89 4.16 25.63 3.63
N ILE A 90 3.72 25.35 4.86
CA ILE A 90 3.23 24.04 5.27
C ILE A 90 2.01 23.62 4.44
N ASP A 91 1.16 24.59 4.08
CA ASP A 91 -0.07 24.35 3.33
C ASP A 91 0.16 24.28 1.80
N GLU A 92 1.34 24.70 1.34
CA GLU A 92 1.71 24.61 -0.06
C GLU A 92 2.16 23.19 -0.44
N GLU A 93 1.75 22.76 -1.62
CA GLU A 93 2.21 21.51 -2.20
C GLU A 93 3.73 21.55 -2.42
N MET A 94 4.44 20.49 -2.05
CA MET A 94 5.88 20.41 -2.30
C MET A 94 6.13 20.32 -3.81
N PRO A 95 6.92 21.24 -4.40
CA PRO A 95 7.32 21.16 -5.79
C PRO A 95 7.98 19.82 -6.05
N THR A 96 7.59 19.17 -7.13
CA THR A 96 7.93 17.77 -7.30
C THR A 96 9.42 17.53 -7.52
N ASP A 97 10.15 18.50 -8.06
CA ASP A 97 11.62 18.42 -8.21
C ASP A 97 12.32 18.48 -6.85
N LEU A 98 11.75 19.18 -5.87
CA LEU A 98 12.26 19.21 -4.50
C LEU A 98 12.00 17.87 -3.80
N PHE A 99 10.83 17.28 -4.02
CA PHE A 99 10.50 15.95 -3.54
C PHE A 99 11.47 14.89 -4.09
N GLU A 100 11.77 14.91 -5.39
CA GLU A 100 12.74 13.99 -6.01
C GLU A 100 14.12 14.09 -5.36
N ASN A 101 14.61 15.31 -5.15
CA ASN A 101 15.90 15.54 -4.52
C ASN A 101 15.90 15.05 -3.05
N ALA A 102 14.81 15.26 -2.32
CA ALA A 102 14.65 14.77 -0.96
C ALA A 102 14.67 13.24 -0.91
N TYR A 103 13.88 12.59 -1.78
CA TYR A 103 13.77 11.14 -1.83
C TYR A 103 15.08 10.49 -2.28
N SER A 104 15.70 10.99 -3.35
CA SER A 104 16.98 10.47 -3.86
C SER A 104 18.07 10.46 -2.78
N GLY A 105 18.12 11.51 -1.95
CA GLY A 105 19.05 11.57 -0.81
C GLY A 105 18.73 10.63 0.36
N CYS A 106 17.53 10.04 0.40
CA CYS A 106 17.03 9.26 1.54
C CYS A 106 16.60 7.83 1.18
N ALA A 107 16.63 7.44 -0.09
CA ALA A 107 16.07 6.17 -0.57
C ALA A 107 16.63 4.94 0.17
N ASP A 108 17.94 4.95 0.47
CA ASP A 108 18.58 3.87 1.23
C ASP A 108 18.16 3.80 2.69
N ILE A 109 17.78 4.94 3.28
CA ILE A 109 17.33 5.03 4.68
C ILE A 109 15.89 4.56 4.80
N ILE A 110 15.03 4.94 3.86
CA ILE A 110 13.59 4.61 3.86
C ILE A 110 13.38 3.09 3.88
N CYS A 111 14.16 2.36 3.10
CA CYS A 111 14.01 0.91 2.98
C CYS A 111 14.93 0.11 3.91
N LEU A 112 15.74 0.75 4.76
CA LEU A 112 16.85 0.13 5.50
C LEU A 112 16.46 -1.16 6.22
N ASP A 113 15.36 -1.14 6.97
CA ASP A 113 14.92 -2.30 7.77
C ASP A 113 14.23 -3.38 6.94
N ALA A 114 13.78 -3.05 5.72
CA ALA A 114 13.10 -3.95 4.81
C ALA A 114 14.03 -4.61 3.77
N ILE A 115 15.30 -4.17 3.65
CA ILE A 115 16.24 -4.62 2.60
C ILE A 115 16.35 -6.15 2.52
N LYS A 116 16.49 -6.83 3.67
CA LYS A 116 16.62 -8.30 3.69
C LYS A 116 15.41 -8.99 3.07
N ILE A 117 14.23 -8.49 3.38
CA ILE A 117 12.95 -9.05 2.94
C ILE A 117 12.72 -8.73 1.47
N ILE A 118 12.99 -7.48 1.05
CA ILE A 118 12.94 -7.05 -0.35
C ILE A 118 13.85 -7.92 -1.22
N ALA A 119 15.07 -8.22 -0.76
CA ALA A 119 16.02 -9.07 -1.49
C ALA A 119 15.56 -10.54 -1.60
N ALA A 120 14.71 -11.02 -0.70
CA ALA A 120 14.18 -12.38 -0.72
C ALA A 120 13.00 -12.55 -1.70
N VAL A 121 12.33 -11.46 -2.10
CA VAL A 121 11.25 -11.48 -3.08
C VAL A 121 11.81 -11.34 -4.49
N ASN A 122 11.98 -12.47 -5.19
CA ASN A 122 12.55 -12.48 -6.53
C ASN A 122 11.68 -13.29 -7.49
N TYR A 123 10.64 -12.64 -8.04
CA TYR A 123 9.82 -13.17 -9.13
C TYR A 123 9.29 -12.02 -10.00
N GLU A 124 9.04 -12.30 -11.27
CA GLU A 124 8.72 -11.28 -12.30
C GLU A 124 7.50 -10.40 -11.95
N GLY A 125 6.49 -10.98 -11.27
CA GLY A 125 5.28 -10.28 -10.85
C GLY A 125 5.36 -9.51 -9.52
N CYS A 126 6.48 -9.54 -8.79
CA CYS A 126 6.52 -9.08 -7.39
C CYS A 126 6.19 -7.59 -7.23
N LYS A 127 6.67 -6.75 -8.15
CA LYS A 127 6.43 -5.31 -8.12
C LYS A 127 4.94 -4.99 -8.30
N ASN A 128 4.28 -5.66 -9.24
CA ASN A 128 2.86 -5.48 -9.50
C ASN A 128 2.01 -5.98 -8.33
N ASP A 129 2.34 -7.15 -7.77
CA ASP A 129 1.67 -7.68 -6.60
C ASP A 129 1.89 -6.76 -5.38
N PHE A 130 3.07 -6.14 -5.22
CA PHE A 130 3.32 -5.17 -4.16
C PHE A 130 2.50 -3.89 -4.33
N ILE A 131 2.46 -3.31 -5.54
CA ILE A 131 1.66 -2.11 -5.83
C ILE A 131 0.18 -2.38 -5.53
N HIS A 132 -0.33 -3.55 -5.97
CA HIS A 132 -1.67 -4.00 -5.67
C HIS A 132 -1.91 -4.03 -4.15
N ASP A 133 -1.07 -4.74 -3.41
CA ASP A 133 -1.23 -4.88 -1.95
C ASP A 133 -1.12 -3.54 -1.22
N PHE A 134 -0.20 -2.67 -1.67
CA PHE A 134 -0.02 -1.33 -1.13
C PHE A 134 -1.30 -0.52 -1.32
N CYS A 135 -1.82 -0.46 -2.55
CA CYS A 135 -3.05 0.27 -2.85
C CYS A 135 -4.23 -0.33 -2.10
N ASN A 136 -4.36 -1.65 -2.04
CA ASN A 136 -5.48 -2.32 -1.36
C ASN A 136 -5.52 -1.99 0.13
N ILE A 137 -4.37 -2.05 0.80
CA ILE A 137 -4.23 -1.71 2.22
C ILE A 137 -4.53 -0.24 2.49
N GLN A 138 -3.91 0.66 1.73
CA GLN A 138 -3.96 2.11 2.02
C GLN A 138 -5.33 2.72 1.68
N SER A 139 -6.05 2.11 0.74
CA SER A 139 -7.36 2.58 0.30
C SER A 139 -8.52 2.03 1.11
N PHE A 140 -8.34 0.93 1.86
CA PHE A 140 -9.42 0.17 2.48
C PHE A 140 -10.39 1.07 3.28
N HIS A 141 -9.87 1.89 4.20
CA HIS A 141 -10.67 2.78 5.05
C HIS A 141 -11.08 4.10 4.37
N LEU A 142 -10.55 4.41 3.18
CA LEU A 142 -10.89 5.63 2.45
C LEU A 142 -12.11 5.46 1.55
N MET A 143 -12.39 4.22 1.14
CA MET A 143 -13.36 3.87 0.10
C MET A 143 -14.02 2.52 0.44
N GLU A 144 -14.61 2.43 1.64
CA GLU A 144 -15.13 1.17 2.18
C GLU A 144 -16.33 0.61 1.41
N SER A 145 -17.15 1.47 0.78
CA SER A 145 -18.33 1.01 0.01
C SER A 145 -17.97 0.53 -1.39
N MET A 146 -16.80 0.90 -1.91
CA MET A 146 -16.36 0.49 -3.23
C MET A 146 -15.89 -0.96 -3.29
N ALA A 147 -16.24 -1.62 -4.39
CA ALA A 147 -15.64 -2.90 -4.76
C ALA A 147 -14.10 -2.81 -4.82
N GLU A 148 -13.42 -3.86 -4.34
CA GLU A 148 -11.96 -3.91 -4.18
C GLU A 148 -11.20 -3.47 -5.44
N ASP A 149 -11.50 -4.05 -6.61
CA ASP A 149 -10.81 -3.72 -7.86
C ASP A 149 -10.90 -2.24 -8.23
N ARG A 150 -12.08 -1.64 -8.02
CA ARG A 150 -12.33 -0.23 -8.32
C ARG A 150 -11.59 0.66 -7.33
N ARG A 151 -11.64 0.30 -6.04
CA ARG A 151 -10.94 0.98 -4.96
C ARG A 151 -9.43 1.02 -5.21
N ILE A 152 -8.83 -0.13 -5.52
CA ILE A 152 -7.41 -0.26 -5.85
C ILE A 152 -7.07 0.62 -7.06
N SER A 153 -7.88 0.56 -8.13
CA SER A 153 -7.65 1.32 -9.36
C SER A 153 -7.70 2.84 -9.13
N VAL A 154 -8.65 3.33 -8.33
CA VAL A 154 -8.76 4.76 -7.99
C VAL A 154 -7.57 5.22 -7.17
N PHE A 155 -7.18 4.45 -6.15
CA PHE A 155 -6.04 4.79 -5.32
C PHE A 155 -4.73 4.77 -6.11
N GLN A 156 -4.52 3.74 -6.93
CA GLN A 156 -3.36 3.64 -7.81
C GLN A 156 -3.30 4.80 -8.79
N TRP A 157 -4.43 5.18 -9.39
CA TRP A 157 -4.52 6.35 -10.26
C TRP A 157 -4.13 7.63 -9.52
N ALA A 158 -4.73 7.88 -8.34
CA ALA A 158 -4.42 9.06 -7.53
C ALA A 158 -2.92 9.11 -7.16
N LEU A 159 -2.36 7.98 -6.72
CA LEU A 159 -0.95 7.86 -6.36
C LEU A 159 -0.03 8.09 -7.58
N THR A 160 -0.39 7.56 -8.75
CA THR A 160 0.41 7.68 -9.98
C THR A 160 0.53 9.12 -10.47
N ASN A 161 -0.44 9.97 -10.18
CA ASN A 161 -0.33 11.41 -10.49
C ASN A 161 0.81 12.11 -9.73
N TYR A 162 1.25 11.55 -8.60
CA TYR A 162 2.35 12.07 -7.78
C TYR A 162 3.60 11.16 -7.82
N LEU A 163 3.51 9.95 -8.37
CA LEU A 163 4.65 9.09 -8.63
C LEU A 163 5.32 9.52 -9.92
N LYS A 164 6.54 10.04 -9.80
CA LYS A 164 7.39 10.33 -10.96
C LYS A 164 8.31 9.16 -11.28
N ILE A 165 7.70 8.03 -11.61
CA ILE A 165 8.40 6.85 -12.10
C ILE A 165 8.03 6.70 -13.57
N GLU A 166 8.93 7.14 -14.46
CA GLU A 166 8.69 7.13 -15.91
C GLU A 166 8.44 5.71 -16.43
N ASP A 167 9.15 4.73 -15.87
CA ASP A 167 8.94 3.31 -16.16
C ASP A 167 8.99 2.45 -14.89
N MET A 168 7.83 2.00 -14.42
CA MET A 168 7.74 1.11 -13.26
C MET A 168 8.33 -0.29 -13.53
N ALA A 169 8.47 -0.70 -14.80
CA ALA A 169 9.04 -1.98 -15.18
C ALA A 169 10.57 -2.02 -15.01
N ASP A 170 11.25 -0.89 -15.16
CA ASP A 170 12.72 -0.83 -15.15
C ASP A 170 13.33 -0.48 -13.79
N ILE A 171 12.53 0.05 -12.86
CA ILE A 171 13.04 0.36 -11.51
C ILE A 171 13.20 -0.90 -10.64
N ASP A 172 14.21 -0.90 -9.78
CA ASP A 172 14.39 -1.95 -8.81
C ASP A 172 13.30 -1.90 -7.72
N PHE A 173 13.05 -3.05 -7.07
CA PHE A 173 11.95 -3.17 -6.12
C PHE A 173 12.13 -2.29 -4.87
N LYS A 174 13.37 -2.09 -4.40
CA LYS A 174 13.64 -1.21 -3.24
C LYS A 174 13.24 0.22 -3.56
N THR A 175 13.63 0.71 -4.74
CA THR A 175 13.27 2.05 -5.21
C THR A 175 11.76 2.19 -5.39
N LEU A 176 11.07 1.19 -5.95
CA LEU A 176 9.61 1.20 -6.05
C LEU A 176 8.95 1.33 -4.68
N ALA A 177 9.31 0.44 -3.75
CA ALA A 177 8.70 0.42 -2.42
C ALA A 177 8.92 1.73 -1.66
N GLY A 178 10.15 2.26 -1.69
CA GLY A 178 10.49 3.54 -1.07
C GLY A 178 9.71 4.71 -1.68
N SER A 179 9.60 4.77 -3.01
CA SER A 179 8.91 5.86 -3.71
C SER A 179 7.42 5.86 -3.39
N LEU A 180 6.77 4.69 -3.36
CA LEU A 180 5.35 4.56 -3.01
C LEU A 180 5.07 5.16 -1.61
N HIS A 181 5.89 4.79 -0.63
CA HIS A 181 5.77 5.32 0.74
C HIS A 181 6.07 6.82 0.82
N ALA A 182 7.18 7.26 0.23
CA ALA A 182 7.57 8.68 0.24
C ALA A 182 6.50 9.57 -0.39
N THR A 183 5.96 9.17 -1.54
CA THR A 183 4.86 9.88 -2.21
C THR A 183 3.63 9.91 -1.33
N LEU A 184 3.22 8.79 -0.73
CA LEU A 184 2.06 8.75 0.15
C LEU A 184 2.25 9.62 1.41
N TRP A 185 3.46 9.69 1.98
CA TRP A 185 3.70 10.50 3.16
C TRP A 185 3.66 12.00 2.88
N VAL A 186 4.14 12.43 1.71
CA VAL A 186 4.18 13.84 1.32
C VAL A 186 2.84 14.32 0.76
N TYR A 187 2.21 13.51 -0.09
CA TYR A 187 0.99 13.88 -0.82
C TYR A 187 -0.26 13.18 -0.28
N GLY A 188 -0.17 12.48 0.86
CA GLY A 188 -1.24 11.65 1.40
C GLY A 188 -2.56 12.38 1.64
N SER A 189 -2.51 13.65 2.03
CA SER A 189 -3.72 14.48 2.19
C SER A 189 -4.45 14.69 0.86
N ALA A 190 -3.71 15.00 -0.20
CA ALA A 190 -4.28 15.20 -1.55
C ALA A 190 -4.82 13.89 -2.11
N ILE A 191 -4.06 12.80 -1.99
CA ILE A 191 -4.49 11.45 -2.41
C ILE A 191 -5.75 11.02 -1.65
N SER A 192 -5.79 11.25 -0.33
CA SER A 192 -6.97 10.92 0.49
C SER A 192 -8.20 11.73 0.08
N ALA A 193 -8.04 13.02 -0.21
CA ALA A 193 -9.13 13.87 -0.68
C ALA A 193 -9.70 13.37 -2.02
N ILE A 194 -8.83 12.96 -2.96
CA ILE A 194 -9.25 12.35 -4.24
C ILE A 194 -10.07 11.07 -3.99
N CYS A 195 -9.59 10.18 -3.11
CA CYS A 195 -10.27 8.94 -2.80
C CYS A 195 -11.64 9.18 -2.14
N GLN A 196 -11.73 10.12 -1.21
CA GLN A 196 -12.98 10.50 -0.55
C GLN A 196 -13.99 11.13 -1.54
N MET A 197 -13.53 11.94 -2.49
CA MET A 197 -14.40 12.45 -3.55
C MET A 197 -14.93 11.31 -4.43
N ALA A 198 -14.08 10.34 -4.75
CA ALA A 198 -14.50 9.17 -5.52
C ALA A 198 -15.54 8.33 -4.75
N GLU A 199 -15.33 8.12 -3.44
CA GLU A 199 -16.26 7.42 -2.53
C GLU A 199 -17.63 8.11 -2.52
N LEU A 200 -17.65 9.42 -2.34
CA LEU A 200 -18.86 10.23 -2.38
C LEU A 200 -19.59 10.10 -3.72
N ALA A 201 -18.85 10.14 -4.83
CA ALA A 201 -19.43 9.96 -6.16
C ALA A 201 -19.98 8.54 -6.39
N ASN A 202 -19.34 7.50 -5.84
CA ASN A 202 -19.85 6.14 -5.88
C ASN A 202 -21.19 6.03 -5.15
N ASN A 203 -21.21 6.49 -3.90
CA ASN A 203 -22.41 6.47 -3.05
C ASN A 203 -23.57 7.28 -3.67
N ALA A 204 -23.29 8.42 -4.31
CA ALA A 204 -24.30 9.22 -4.99
C ALA A 204 -24.92 8.51 -6.21
N ASN A 205 -24.11 7.77 -6.98
CA ASN A 205 -24.59 6.97 -8.11
C ASN A 205 -25.43 5.78 -7.63
N ASP A 206 -25.04 5.11 -6.56
CA ASP A 206 -25.80 4.01 -5.99
C ASP A 206 -27.17 4.49 -5.44
N ILE A 207 -27.22 5.70 -4.87
CA ILE A 207 -28.48 6.32 -4.46
C ILE A 207 -29.38 6.61 -5.67
N THR A 208 -28.86 7.21 -6.75
CA THR A 208 -29.70 7.54 -7.92
C THR A 208 -30.26 6.30 -8.62
N TRP A 209 -29.51 5.19 -8.70
CA TRP A 209 -30.03 3.93 -9.24
C TRP A 209 -31.07 3.27 -8.33
N ASN A 210 -30.86 3.28 -7.00
CA ASN A 210 -31.84 2.77 -6.04
C ASN A 210 -33.14 3.58 -6.02
N PHE A 211 -33.10 4.89 -6.29
CA PHE A 211 -34.30 5.71 -6.47
C PHE A 211 -35.05 5.42 -7.77
N ILE A 212 -34.34 5.07 -8.85
CA ILE A 212 -34.97 4.73 -10.14
C ILE A 212 -35.64 3.36 -10.09
N ASP A 213 -35.01 2.36 -9.45
CA ASP A 213 -35.60 1.02 -9.31
C ASP A 213 -36.76 0.97 -8.31
N ASN A 214 -36.70 1.75 -7.22
CA ASN A 214 -37.82 1.92 -6.30
C ASN A 214 -38.87 2.95 -6.78
N GLY A 215 -38.61 3.61 -7.91
CA GLY A 215 -39.48 4.63 -8.53
C GLY A 215 -40.50 4.07 -9.53
N LYS A 216 -40.66 2.75 -9.61
CA LYS A 216 -41.78 2.12 -10.36
C LYS A 216 -43.07 2.02 -9.55
N GLU A 217 -43.42 3.05 -8.80
CA GLU A 217 -44.81 3.37 -8.47
C GLU A 217 -44.94 4.90 -8.51
N PHE A 218 -46.06 5.39 -9.04
CA PHE A 218 -46.38 6.80 -9.37
C PHE A 218 -45.97 7.27 -10.78
N PHE A 219 -46.65 6.76 -11.82
CA PHE A 219 -47.87 7.35 -12.39
C PHE A 219 -48.45 6.41 -13.48
#